data_AF-A0ABD2RI00-F1
#
_entry.id   AF-A0ABD2RI00-F1
#
_cell.length_a   1.000
_cell.length_b   1.000
_cell.length_c   1.000
_cell.angle_alpha   90.00
_cell.angle_beta   90.00
_cell.angle_gamma   90.00
#
_symmetry.space_group_name_H-M   'P 1'
#
loop_
_entity.id
_entity.type
_entity.pdbx_description
1 polymer ?
#
loop_
_entity_poly.entity_id
_entity_poly.type
_entity_poly.pdbx_seq_one_letter_code
_entity_poly.pdbx_strand_id
1 'polypeptide(L)'
;MLKGLMLCYSVILVTFYSASVSGYWVFGNKSNSNILKSLMPDEGPSLAPTWVLGLAIVFILLQLFAIGLVYSQVAYEIMEKNSADVNKAVFSLRNLIPRIILRTLYMTLCGFFAAMLPFFGDINGVVGAVGFIPLDFVLPMLLYNMTFKPKKSSITFWVNTSIMVIFSCAGLLGSFSSIRKLVLDANKFKLFSSDVVD
;
A
#
# COMPACT_ATOMS: atom_id res chain seq x y z
N MET A 1 -22.60 14.40 -5.14
CA MET A 1 -21.25 13.79 -5.12
C MET A 1 -20.35 14.39 -4.03
N LEU A 2 -20.14 15.71 -3.96
CA LEU A 2 -19.24 16.34 -2.96
C LEU A 2 -19.58 16.01 -1.49
N LYS A 3 -20.86 16.04 -1.09
CA LYS A 3 -21.26 15.71 0.29
C LYS A 3 -20.87 14.29 0.71
N GLY A 4 -20.99 13.32 -0.20
CA GLY A 4 -20.57 11.94 0.04
C GLY A 4 -19.05 11.84 0.17
N LEU A 5 -18.30 12.54 -0.70
CA LEU A 5 -16.84 12.61 -0.64
C LEU A 5 -16.35 13.20 0.70
N MET A 6 -16.96 14.30 1.13
CA MET A 6 -16.66 14.95 2.42
C MET A 6 -16.91 14.01 3.59
N LEU A 7 -18.03 13.27 3.58
CA LEU A 7 -18.34 12.29 4.62
C LEU A 7 -17.28 11.17 4.65
N CYS A 8 -16.95 10.59 3.50
CA CYS A 8 -15.94 9.53 3.40
C CYS A 8 -14.58 9.99 3.95
N TYR A 9 -14.08 11.15 3.51
CA TYR A 9 -12.80 11.66 4.02
C TYR A 9 -12.85 12.02 5.50
N SER A 10 -13.98 12.50 6.01
CA SER A 10 -14.14 12.78 7.44
C SER A 10 -14.04 11.50 8.27
N VAL A 11 -14.71 10.42 7.84
CA VAL A 11 -14.65 9.11 8.50
C VAL A 11 -13.22 8.54 8.45
N ILE A 12 -12.55 8.61 7.30
CA ILE A 12 -11.16 8.16 7.16
C ILE A 12 -10.24 8.95 8.09
N LEU A 13 -10.36 10.29 8.11
CA LEU A 13 -9.52 11.14 8.95
C LEU A 13 -9.71 10.79 10.42
N VAL A 14 -10.95 10.74 10.90
CA VAL A 14 -11.25 10.45 12.30
C VAL A 14 -10.69 9.09 12.70
N THR A 15 -10.98 8.04 11.92
CA THR A 15 -10.57 6.67 12.25
C THR A 15 -9.06 6.46 12.20
N PHE A 16 -8.38 6.98 11.17
CA PHE A 16 -6.94 6.78 11.01
C PHE A 16 -6.17 7.63 12.03
N TYR A 17 -6.50 8.92 12.15
CA TYR A 17 -5.80 9.78 13.12
C TYR A 17 -6.10 9.39 14.56
N SER A 18 -7.32 8.93 14.90
CA SER A 18 -7.57 8.45 16.27
C SER A 18 -6.68 7.27 16.62
N ALA A 19 -6.52 6.31 15.70
CA ALA A 19 -5.67 5.14 15.91
C ALA A 19 -4.18 5.53 15.95
N SER A 20 -3.72 6.37 15.03
CA SER A 20 -2.32 6.81 14.98
C SER A 20 -1.92 7.67 16.17
N VAL A 21 -2.76 8.64 16.58
CA VAL A 21 -2.46 9.53 17.70
C VAL A 21 -2.46 8.76 19.02
N SER A 22 -3.46 7.91 19.26
CA SER A 22 -3.50 7.07 20.47
C SER A 22 -2.34 6.06 20.52
N GLY A 23 -2.01 5.43 19.39
CA GLY A 23 -0.86 4.53 19.29
C GLY A 23 0.46 5.25 19.58
N TYR A 24 0.69 6.42 18.98
CA TYR A 24 1.91 7.20 19.23
C TYR A 24 1.95 7.75 20.66
N TRP A 25 0.80 8.10 21.26
CA TRP A 25 0.74 8.52 22.66
C TRP A 25 1.22 7.42 23.62
N VAL A 26 0.88 6.17 23.34
CA VAL A 26 1.26 5.03 24.19
C VAL A 26 2.69 4.57 23.93
N PHE A 27 3.10 4.42 22.67
CA PHE A 27 4.37 3.80 22.30
C PHE A 27 5.50 4.80 22.01
N GLY A 28 5.17 6.07 21.76
CA GLY A 28 6.11 7.12 21.39
C GLY A 28 7.02 6.69 20.23
N ASN A 29 8.32 7.00 20.35
CA ASN A 29 9.32 6.66 19.33
C ASN A 29 9.60 5.16 19.18
N LYS A 30 9.05 4.29 20.05
CA LYS A 30 9.16 2.84 19.94
C LYS A 30 8.00 2.20 19.15
N SER A 31 7.10 3.01 18.58
CA SER A 31 5.99 2.51 17.77
C SER A 31 6.51 1.77 16.53
N ASN A 32 6.01 0.55 16.30
CA ASN A 32 6.31 -0.20 15.09
C ASN A 32 5.34 0.19 13.97
N SER A 33 5.79 0.05 12.72
CA SER A 33 4.94 0.27 11.52
C SER A 33 3.70 -0.64 11.50
N ASN A 34 3.81 -1.83 12.07
CA ASN A 34 2.67 -2.70 12.33
C ASN A 34 2.33 -2.66 13.82
N ILE A 35 1.17 -2.08 14.17
CA ILE A 35 0.72 -1.91 15.55
C ILE A 35 0.60 -3.23 16.31
N LEU A 36 0.33 -4.35 15.63
CA LEU A 36 0.26 -5.66 16.28
C LEU A 36 1.61 -6.08 16.87
N LYS A 37 2.72 -5.71 16.23
CA LYS A 37 4.08 -5.95 16.77
C LYS A 37 4.35 -5.12 18.03
N SER A 38 3.73 -3.94 18.13
CA SER A 38 3.83 -3.12 19.35
C SER A 38 2.93 -3.65 20.48
N LEU A 39 1.77 -4.24 20.16
CA LEU A 39 0.83 -4.79 21.15
C LEU A 39 1.19 -6.20 21.62
N MET A 40 1.89 -6.95 20.77
CA MET A 40 2.41 -8.29 21.04
C MET A 40 3.91 -8.32 20.69
N PRO A 41 4.76 -7.75 21.56
CA PRO A 41 6.22 -7.79 21.35
C PRO A 41 6.73 -9.23 21.42
N ASP A 42 7.82 -9.52 20.70
CA ASP A 42 8.46 -10.84 20.72
C ASP A 42 9.04 -11.17 22.10
N GLU A 43 9.43 -10.14 22.86
CA GLU A 43 9.90 -10.25 24.24
C GLU A 43 8.93 -9.56 25.22
N GLY A 44 8.37 -10.34 26.15
CA GLY A 44 7.52 -9.85 27.24
C GLY A 44 6.04 -10.18 27.11
N PRO A 45 5.22 -9.75 28.09
CA PRO A 45 3.78 -10.02 28.08
C PRO A 45 3.06 -9.16 27.03
N SER A 46 2.04 -9.75 26.38
CA SER A 46 1.15 -9.01 25.48
C SER A 46 0.47 -7.85 26.22
N LEU A 47 0.53 -6.65 25.64
CA LEU A 47 -0.02 -5.42 26.24
C LEU A 47 -1.55 -5.32 26.14
N ALA A 48 -2.16 -6.25 25.40
CA ALA A 48 -3.60 -6.40 25.27
C ALA A 48 -4.02 -7.86 25.49
N PRO A 49 -5.30 -8.13 25.83
CA PRO A 49 -5.79 -9.49 25.99
C PRO A 49 -5.59 -10.30 24.70
N THR A 50 -4.99 -11.48 24.83
CA THR A 50 -4.62 -12.34 23.69
C THR A 50 -5.80 -12.72 22.80
N TRP A 51 -7.00 -12.88 23.37
CA TRP A 51 -8.22 -13.16 22.61
C TRP A 51 -8.65 -11.98 21.71
N VAL A 52 -8.46 -10.74 22.17
CA VAL A 52 -8.76 -9.53 21.38
C VAL A 52 -7.78 -9.40 20.23
N LEU A 53 -6.49 -9.63 20.48
CA LEU A 53 -5.45 -9.63 19.45
C LEU A 53 -5.68 -10.74 18.42
N GLY A 54 -6.03 -11.94 18.88
CA GLY A 54 -6.40 -13.06 18.01
C GLY A 54 -7.59 -12.73 17.11
N LEU A 55 -8.65 -12.13 17.67
CA LEU A 55 -9.81 -11.69 16.90
C LEU A 55 -9.44 -10.61 15.87
N ALA A 56 -8.60 -9.64 16.26
CA ALA A 56 -8.13 -8.58 15.36
C ALA A 56 -7.34 -9.17 14.18
N ILE A 57 -6.44 -10.13 14.44
CA ILE A 57 -5.68 -10.83 13.39
C ILE A 57 -6.64 -11.55 12.44
N VAL A 58 -7.65 -12.26 12.95
CA VAL A 58 -8.64 -12.95 12.10
C VAL A 58 -9.38 -11.95 11.20
N PHE A 59 -9.84 -10.83 11.73
CA PHE A 59 -10.50 -9.80 10.92
C PHE A 59 -9.58 -9.17 9.88
N ILE A 60 -8.33 -8.89 10.23
CA ILE A 60 -7.33 -8.39 9.29
C ILE A 60 -7.10 -9.41 8.17
N LEU A 61 -6.95 -10.70 8.49
CA LEU A 61 -6.78 -11.74 7.48
C LEU A 61 -7.98 -11.85 6.55
N LEU A 62 -9.21 -11.89 7.09
CA LEU A 62 -10.43 -11.94 6.30
C LEU A 62 -10.56 -10.72 5.36
N GLN A 63 -10.26 -9.53 5.87
CA GLN A 63 -10.25 -8.31 5.09
C GLN A 63 -9.18 -8.35 3.98
N LEU A 64 -7.96 -8.77 4.30
CA LEU A 64 -6.86 -8.87 3.33
C LEU A 64 -7.14 -9.91 2.24
N PHE A 65 -7.82 -11.03 2.56
CA PHE A 65 -8.27 -11.99 1.56
C PHE A 65 -9.25 -11.36 0.57
N ALA A 66 -10.27 -10.65 1.08
CA ALA A 66 -11.25 -10.00 0.22
C ALA A 66 -10.59 -8.94 -0.68
N ILE A 67 -9.72 -8.10 -0.11
CA ILE A 67 -9.03 -7.03 -0.82
C ILE A 67 -8.04 -7.60 -1.86
N GLY A 68 -7.27 -8.63 -1.49
CA GLY A 68 -6.32 -9.28 -2.38
C GLY A 68 -7.01 -9.87 -3.60
N LEU A 69 -8.19 -10.48 -3.44
CA LEU A 69 -8.97 -11.00 -4.56
C LEU A 69 -9.42 -9.88 -5.51
N VAL A 70 -9.92 -8.77 -5.00
CA VAL A 70 -10.42 -7.65 -5.82
C VAL A 70 -9.27 -6.97 -6.58
N TYR A 71 -8.16 -6.63 -5.92
CA TYR A 71 -7.05 -5.97 -6.60
C TYR A 71 -6.35 -6.87 -7.61
N SER A 72 -6.27 -8.17 -7.34
CA SER A 72 -5.66 -9.13 -8.28
C SER A 72 -6.45 -9.27 -9.57
N GLN A 73 -7.75 -8.91 -9.62
CA GLN A 73 -8.56 -8.97 -10.84
C GLN A 73 -7.96 -8.13 -11.97
N VAL A 74 -7.41 -6.96 -11.66
CA VAL A 74 -6.78 -6.09 -12.67
C VAL A 74 -5.56 -6.77 -13.28
N ALA A 75 -4.71 -7.39 -12.44
CA ALA A 75 -3.55 -8.12 -12.90
C ALA A 75 -3.96 -9.35 -13.73
N TYR A 76 -4.96 -10.10 -13.27
CA TYR A 76 -5.50 -11.25 -13.98
C TYR A 76 -6.05 -10.88 -15.35
N GLU A 77 -6.79 -9.78 -15.47
CA GLU A 77 -7.31 -9.33 -16.76
C GLU A 77 -6.18 -9.01 -17.75
N ILE A 78 -5.12 -8.33 -17.30
CA ILE A 78 -3.97 -7.99 -18.15
C ILE A 78 -3.21 -9.26 -18.59
N MET A 79 -2.99 -10.20 -17.67
CA MET A 79 -2.30 -11.45 -17.95
C MET A 79 -3.12 -12.37 -18.87
N GLU A 80 -4.41 -12.50 -18.58
CA GLU A 80 -5.33 -13.37 -19.33
C GLU A 80 -5.57 -12.83 -20.74
N LYS A 81 -5.70 -11.50 -20.92
CA LYS A 81 -5.85 -10.89 -22.25
C LYS A 81 -4.73 -11.28 -23.22
N ASN A 82 -3.50 -11.45 -22.72
CA ASN A 82 -2.36 -11.84 -23.55
C ASN A 82 -2.27 -13.35 -23.82
N SER A 83 -2.97 -14.17 -23.03
CA SER A 83 -2.87 -15.64 -23.10
C SER A 83 -4.13 -16.34 -23.62
N ALA A 84 -5.27 -15.66 -23.59
CA ALA A 84 -6.56 -16.23 -23.96
C ALA A 84 -6.78 -16.22 -25.49
N ASP A 85 -7.24 -17.35 -26.03
CA ASP A 85 -7.69 -17.45 -27.42
C ASP A 85 -9.13 -16.92 -27.52
N VAL A 86 -9.30 -15.80 -28.22
CA VAL A 86 -10.58 -15.09 -28.37
C VAL A 86 -11.61 -15.94 -29.14
N ASN A 87 -11.16 -16.91 -29.94
CA ASN A 87 -12.03 -17.77 -30.74
C ASN A 87 -12.58 -18.98 -29.96
N LYS A 88 -12.14 -19.18 -28.71
CA LYS A 88 -12.55 -20.32 -27.89
C LYS A 88 -13.30 -19.84 -26.66
N ALA A 89 -14.25 -20.65 -26.20
CA ALA A 89 -15.02 -20.37 -24.99
C ALA A 89 -14.08 -20.13 -23.78
N VAL A 90 -14.49 -19.23 -22.89
CA VAL A 90 -13.72 -18.82 -21.69
C VAL A 90 -13.35 -20.01 -20.81
N PHE A 91 -14.22 -21.02 -20.72
CA PHE A 91 -14.01 -22.24 -19.94
C PHE A 91 -13.49 -23.43 -20.77
N SER A 92 -13.06 -23.21 -22.01
CA SER A 92 -12.41 -24.26 -22.79
C SER A 92 -11.09 -24.66 -22.13
N LEU A 93 -10.71 -25.94 -22.22
CA LEU A 93 -9.44 -26.43 -21.65
C LEU A 93 -8.22 -25.61 -22.09
N ARG A 94 -8.25 -25.07 -23.32
CA ARG A 94 -7.18 -24.21 -23.87
C ARG A 94 -7.04 -22.87 -23.14
N ASN A 95 -8.13 -22.29 -22.64
CA ASN A 95 -8.13 -21.01 -21.92
C ASN A 95 -8.10 -21.21 -20.39
N LEU A 96 -8.71 -22.30 -19.89
CA LEU A 96 -8.78 -22.60 -18.46
C LEU A 96 -7.42 -23.01 -17.86
N ILE A 97 -6.64 -23.82 -18.57
CA ILE A 97 -5.34 -24.30 -18.07
C ILE A 97 -4.34 -23.13 -17.90
N PRO A 98 -4.09 -22.28 -18.93
CA PRO A 98 -3.23 -21.11 -18.76
C PRO A 98 -3.73 -20.16 -17.67
N ARG A 99 -5.05 -19.96 -17.56
CA ARG A 99 -5.65 -19.12 -16.52
C ARG A 99 -5.34 -19.61 -15.11
N ILE A 100 -5.52 -20.90 -14.83
CA ILE A 100 -5.21 -21.46 -13.50
C ILE A 100 -3.71 -21.34 -13.20
N ILE A 101 -2.85 -21.67 -14.18
CA ILE A 101 -1.40 -21.58 -14.03
C ILE A 101 -0.97 -20.13 -13.75
N LEU A 102 -1.43 -19.18 -14.56
CA LEU A 102 -1.07 -17.76 -14.43
C LEU A 102 -1.54 -17.16 -13.11
N ARG A 103 -2.78 -17.44 -12.68
CA ARG A 103 -3.30 -16.96 -11.40
C ARG A 103 -2.53 -17.55 -10.22
N THR A 104 -2.26 -18.86 -10.26
CA THR A 104 -1.51 -19.55 -9.20
C THR A 104 -0.08 -19.07 -9.14
N LEU A 105 0.57 -18.88 -10.29
CA LEU A 105 1.93 -18.35 -10.38
C LEU A 105 1.99 -16.92 -9.83
N TYR A 106 1.06 -16.05 -10.23
CA TYR A 106 0.96 -14.70 -9.72
C TYR A 106 0.83 -14.68 -8.19
N MET A 107 -0.13 -15.43 -7.64
CA MET A 107 -0.37 -15.46 -6.19
C MET A 107 0.82 -16.06 -5.43
N THR A 108 1.44 -17.10 -5.98
CA THR A 108 2.65 -17.72 -5.40
C THR A 108 3.82 -16.73 -5.40
N LEU A 109 4.03 -15.99 -6.49
CA LEU A 109 5.07 -14.97 -6.55
C LEU A 109 4.82 -13.83 -5.56
N CYS A 110 3.57 -13.35 -5.45
CA CYS A 110 3.20 -12.36 -4.44
C CYS A 110 3.49 -12.86 -3.02
N GLY A 111 3.10 -14.10 -2.70
CA GLY A 111 3.39 -14.74 -1.41
C GLY A 111 4.89 -14.91 -1.17
N PHE A 112 5.64 -15.31 -2.19
CA PHE A 112 7.10 -15.45 -2.12
C PHE A 112 7.78 -14.12 -1.81
N PHE A 113 7.47 -13.04 -2.53
CA PHE A 113 8.04 -11.73 -2.26
C PHE A 113 7.61 -11.16 -0.90
N ALA A 114 6.37 -11.40 -0.48
CA ALA A 114 5.89 -11.01 0.84
C ALA A 114 6.65 -11.74 1.98
N ALA A 115 6.96 -13.02 1.80
CA ALA A 115 7.76 -13.79 2.75
C ALA A 115 9.25 -13.38 2.72
N MET A 116 9.76 -13.00 1.55
CA MET A 116 11.15 -12.60 1.33
C MET A 116 11.47 -11.22 1.93
N LEU A 117 10.51 -10.29 1.92
CA LEU A 117 10.72 -8.88 2.28
C LEU A 117 9.78 -8.45 3.42
N PRO A 118 10.09 -8.76 4.70
CA PRO A 118 9.24 -8.43 5.84
C PRO A 118 9.29 -6.93 6.27
N PHE A 119 9.59 -6.02 5.34
CA PHE A 119 9.77 -4.57 5.58
C PHE A 119 8.50 -3.79 5.28
N PHE A 120 7.40 -4.11 5.97
CA PHE A 120 6.08 -3.53 5.70
C PHE A 120 6.09 -1.99 5.67
N GLY A 121 6.73 -1.36 6.66
CA GLY A 121 6.81 0.10 6.75
C GLY A 121 7.57 0.74 5.57
N ASP A 122 8.75 0.21 5.24
CA ASP A 122 9.58 0.79 4.17
C ASP A 122 9.00 0.55 2.78
N ILE A 123 8.41 -0.63 2.53
CA ILE A 123 7.70 -0.92 1.28
C ILE A 123 6.52 0.04 1.11
N ASN A 124 5.71 0.25 2.15
CA ASN A 124 4.61 1.21 2.10
C ASN A 124 5.12 2.65 1.88
N GLY A 125 6.26 3.00 2.47
CA GLY A 125 6.94 4.29 2.22
C GLY A 125 7.34 4.47 0.76
N VAL A 126 7.93 3.45 0.14
CA VAL A 126 8.30 3.47 -1.29
C VAL A 126 7.05 3.57 -2.17
N VAL A 127 6.05 2.73 -1.94
CA VAL A 127 4.79 2.72 -2.71
C VAL A 127 4.08 4.07 -2.59
N GLY A 128 4.02 4.65 -1.39
CA GLY A 128 3.43 5.96 -1.18
C GLY A 128 4.20 7.08 -1.88
N ALA A 129 5.53 7.08 -1.79
CA ALA A 129 6.34 8.14 -2.34
C ALA A 129 6.44 8.11 -3.88
N VAL A 130 6.55 6.91 -4.46
CA VAL A 130 6.69 6.73 -5.92
C VAL A 130 5.33 6.68 -6.61
N GLY A 131 4.34 6.02 -5.99
CA GLY A 131 3.02 5.80 -6.57
C GLY A 131 2.03 6.89 -6.19
N PHE A 132 1.67 6.96 -4.91
CA PHE A 132 0.56 7.80 -4.46
C PHE A 132 0.85 9.30 -4.56
N ILE A 133 2.04 9.77 -4.19
CA ILE A 133 2.33 11.20 -4.22
C ILE A 133 2.17 11.80 -5.64
N PRO A 134 2.75 11.22 -6.71
CA PRO A 134 2.52 11.71 -8.06
C PRO A 134 1.07 11.56 -8.52
N LEU A 135 0.43 10.42 -8.24
CA LEU A 135 -0.92 10.14 -8.73
C LEU A 135 -2.01 10.98 -8.05
N ASP A 136 -1.87 11.25 -6.75
CA ASP A 136 -2.89 11.91 -5.94
C ASP A 136 -2.70 13.43 -5.87
N PHE A 137 -1.45 13.93 -5.89
CA PHE A 137 -1.17 15.36 -5.73
C PHE A 137 -0.68 16.04 -6.99
N VAL A 138 0.21 15.40 -7.76
CA VAL A 138 0.84 16.04 -8.92
C VAL A 138 -0.05 15.93 -10.15
N LEU A 139 -0.50 14.72 -10.48
CA LEU A 139 -1.24 14.42 -11.70
C LEU A 139 -2.58 15.19 -11.78
N PRO A 140 -3.42 15.28 -10.73
CA PRO A 140 -4.68 16.00 -10.83
C PRO A 140 -4.49 17.50 -11.07
N MET A 141 -3.45 18.09 -10.48
CA MET A 141 -3.10 19.50 -10.67
C MET A 141 -2.57 19.76 -12.09
N LEU A 142 -1.75 18.85 -12.60
CA LEU A 142 -1.26 18.88 -13.98
C LEU A 142 -2.42 18.80 -14.97
N LEU A 143 -3.29 17.81 -14.80
CA LEU A 143 -4.47 17.60 -15.65
C LEU A 143 -5.41 18.82 -15.60
N TYR A 144 -5.67 19.37 -14.41
CA TYR A 144 -6.48 20.57 -14.26
C TYR A 144 -5.90 21.76 -15.05
N ASN A 145 -4.60 22.00 -14.92
CA ASN A 145 -3.93 23.08 -15.64
C ASN A 145 -3.92 22.87 -17.16
N MET A 146 -3.79 21.62 -17.63
CA MET A 146 -3.86 21.28 -19.05
C MET A 146 -5.26 21.46 -19.64
N THR A 147 -6.30 21.05 -18.91
CA THR A 147 -7.69 21.09 -19.38
C THR A 147 -8.28 22.50 -19.31
N PHE A 148 -8.17 23.19 -18.17
CA PHE A 148 -8.84 24.47 -17.95
C PHE A 148 -7.98 25.68 -18.30
N LYS A 149 -6.66 25.50 -18.49
CA LYS A 149 -5.71 26.55 -18.88
C LYS A 149 -5.93 27.87 -18.11
N PRO A 150 -5.93 27.85 -16.77
CA PRO A 150 -6.13 29.07 -15.99
C PRO A 150 -5.08 30.12 -16.34
N LYS A 151 -5.46 31.40 -16.29
CA LYS A 151 -4.53 32.51 -16.54
C LYS A 151 -3.32 32.38 -15.61
N LYS A 152 -2.11 32.63 -16.10
CA LYS A 152 -0.86 32.53 -15.31
C LYS A 152 -0.80 33.50 -14.12
N SER A 153 -1.59 34.58 -14.14
CA SER A 153 -1.77 35.50 -13.02
C SER A 153 -2.82 35.05 -12.00
N SER A 154 -3.57 33.98 -12.28
CA SER A 154 -4.61 33.48 -11.39
C SER A 154 -4.00 32.77 -10.19
N ILE A 155 -4.59 33.02 -9.01
CA ILE A 155 -4.26 32.33 -7.76
C ILE A 155 -4.36 30.81 -7.94
N THR A 156 -5.36 30.33 -8.68
CA THR A 156 -5.55 28.90 -8.95
C THR A 156 -4.36 28.26 -9.68
N PHE A 157 -3.76 28.97 -10.65
CA PHE A 157 -2.60 28.46 -11.37
C PHE A 157 -1.37 28.36 -10.45
N TRP A 158 -1.16 29.37 -9.60
CA TRP A 158 -0.07 29.37 -8.62
C TRP A 158 -0.25 28.28 -7.57
N VAL A 159 -1.44 28.11 -6.99
CA VAL A 159 -1.73 27.06 -6.01
C VAL A 159 -1.48 25.67 -6.61
N ASN A 160 -2.02 25.39 -7.81
CA ASN A 160 -1.80 24.11 -8.48
C ASN A 160 -0.31 23.87 -8.78
N THR A 161 0.41 24.90 -9.21
CA THR A 161 1.85 24.81 -9.48
C THR A 161 2.66 24.58 -8.21
N SER A 162 2.34 25.26 -7.12
CA SER A 162 2.98 25.04 -5.82
C SER A 162 2.75 23.63 -5.30
N ILE A 163 1.52 23.10 -5.40
CA ILE A 163 1.21 21.71 -5.03
C ILE A 163 2.07 20.75 -5.84
N MET A 164 2.13 20.90 -7.17
CA MET A 164 2.96 20.05 -8.02
C MET A 164 4.43 20.08 -7.58
N VAL A 165 5.03 21.27 -7.40
CA VAL A 165 6.44 21.39 -7.03
C VAL A 165 6.72 20.80 -5.65
N ILE A 166 5.93 21.16 -4.63
CA ILE A 166 6.13 20.69 -3.25
C ILE A 166 6.01 19.18 -3.18
N PHE A 167 4.96 18.60 -3.76
CA PHE A 167 4.73 17.16 -3.71
C PHE A 167 5.67 16.39 -4.63
N SER A 168 6.14 16.94 -5.75
CA SER A 168 7.23 16.33 -6.52
C SER A 168 8.53 16.27 -5.70
N CYS A 169 8.89 17.35 -5.01
CA CYS A 169 10.05 17.33 -4.11
C CYS A 169 9.87 16.33 -2.96
N ALA A 170 8.69 16.31 -2.33
CA ALA A 170 8.37 15.36 -1.26
C ALA A 170 8.42 13.91 -1.75
N GLY A 171 7.90 13.63 -2.95
CA GLY A 171 7.96 12.31 -3.59
C GLY A 171 9.38 11.86 -3.85
N LEU A 172 10.23 12.74 -4.38
CA LEU A 172 11.66 12.43 -4.60
C LEU A 172 12.40 12.15 -3.30
N LEU A 173 12.25 13.02 -2.28
CA LEU A 173 12.90 12.85 -0.98
C LEU A 173 12.38 11.60 -0.24
N GLY A 174 11.07 11.37 -0.27
CA GLY A 174 10.43 10.21 0.33
C GLY A 174 10.85 8.91 -0.34
N SER A 175 10.98 8.92 -1.67
CA SER A 175 11.46 7.76 -2.43
C SER A 175 12.91 7.46 -2.07
N PHE A 176 13.78 8.46 -2.06
CA PHE A 176 15.18 8.30 -1.66
C PHE A 176 15.30 7.77 -0.22
N SER A 177 14.55 8.36 0.72
CA SER A 177 14.57 7.93 2.13
C SER A 177 14.13 6.49 2.31
N SER A 178 13.00 6.12 1.69
CA SER A 178 12.41 4.78 1.85
C SER A 178 13.23 3.70 1.16
N ILE A 179 13.74 3.97 -0.05
CA ILE A 179 14.63 3.04 -0.77
C ILE A 179 15.93 2.86 0.01
N ARG A 180 16.51 3.93 0.55
CA ARG A 180 17.73 3.84 1.37
C ARG A 180 17.51 2.96 2.60
N LYS A 181 16.40 3.16 3.33
CA LYS A 181 16.07 2.31 4.48
C LYS A 181 15.91 0.85 4.07
N LEU A 182 15.14 0.60 3.02
CA LEU A 182 14.92 -0.75 2.50
C LEU A 182 16.24 -1.45 2.11
N VAL A 183 17.19 -0.74 1.49
CA VAL A 183 18.52 -1.29 1.16
C VAL A 183 19.35 -1.56 2.42
N LEU A 184 19.32 -0.66 3.41
CA LEU A 184 20.05 -0.86 4.66
C LEU A 184 19.51 -2.05 5.46
N ASP A 185 18.18 -2.20 5.50
CA ASP A 185 17.53 -3.29 6.22
C ASP A 185 17.70 -4.63 5.46
N ALA A 186 17.62 -4.62 4.13
CA ALA A 186 17.91 -5.79 3.31
C ALA A 186 19.35 -6.28 3.43
N ASN A 187 20.33 -5.39 3.64
CA ASN A 187 21.73 -5.78 3.84
C ASN A 187 21.97 -6.43 5.21
N LYS A 188 21.17 -6.10 6.23
CA LYS A 188 21.24 -6.73 7.55
C LYS A 188 20.45 -8.02 7.61
N PHE A 189 19.43 -8.14 6.78
CA PHE A 189 18.53 -9.29 6.76
C PHE A 189 19.15 -10.49 6.05
N LYS A 190 19.32 -11.60 6.77
CA LYS A 190 19.61 -12.89 6.17
C LYS A 190 18.31 -13.54 5.69
N LEU A 191 18.18 -13.70 4.38
CA LEU A 191 17.05 -14.39 3.76
C LEU A 191 16.80 -15.74 4.44
N PHE A 192 15.59 -15.91 4.99
CA PHE A 192 15.11 -17.15 5.61
C PHE A 192 15.89 -17.63 6.85
N SER A 193 16.68 -16.76 7.50
CA SER A 193 17.34 -17.10 8.77
C SER A 193 16.38 -16.92 9.95
N SER A 194 16.40 -17.86 10.90
CA SER A 194 15.60 -17.85 12.13
C SER A 194 16.09 -16.88 13.21
N ASP A 195 17.20 -16.18 12.96
CA ASP A 195 17.84 -15.31 13.94
C ASP A 195 17.37 -13.87 13.71
N VAL A 196 16.47 -13.42 14.58
CA VAL A 196 16.17 -12.00 14.79
C VAL A 196 17.47 -11.36 15.25
N VAL A 197 18.10 -10.56 14.38
CA VAL A 197 19.24 -9.74 14.81
C VAL A 197 18.66 -8.55 15.57
N ASP A 198 18.93 -8.54 16.88
CA ASP A 198 18.63 -7.45 17.82
C ASP A 198 19.03 -6.05 17.31
#